data_AF-A0AAJ7PQ48-F1
#
_entry.id   AF-A0AAJ7PQ48-F1
#
_cell.length_a   1.000
_cell.length_b   1.000
_cell.length_c   1.000
_cell.angle_alpha   90.00
_cell.angle_beta   90.00
_cell.angle_gamma   90.00
#
_symmetry.space_group_name_H-M   'P 1'
#
loop_
_entity.id
_entity.type
_entity.pdbx_description
1 polymer ?
#
loop_
_entity_poly.entity_id
_entity_poly.type
_entity_poly.pdbx_seq_one_letter_code
_entity_poly.pdbx_strand_id
1 'polypeptide(L)'
;MDLFPTVVHLSGASVPEDREIDGHDLMDLLQRRVERSNHEFLFHYCNAYLNAVRWHPPNSSSVWKAFYFTPNFYPESETACFHTHVCFCTPDHVTYHSPPAPLRSLEGPVGDHAADS
;
A
#
# COMPACT_ATOMS: atom_id res chain seq x y z
N MET A 1 -2.64 -8.53 3.77
CA MET A 1 -3.20 -9.84 3.39
C MET A 1 -3.35 -10.74 4.63
N ASP A 2 -3.65 -10.13 5.77
CA ASP A 2 -3.22 -10.69 7.06
C ASP A 2 -4.27 -11.57 7.73
N LEU A 3 -5.52 -11.48 7.26
CA LEU A 3 -6.61 -12.29 7.77
C LEU A 3 -6.35 -13.79 7.52
N PHE A 4 -5.75 -14.15 6.38
CA PHE A 4 -5.45 -15.54 6.03
C PHE A 4 -4.56 -16.24 7.07
N PRO A 5 -3.31 -15.81 7.32
CA PRO A 5 -2.46 -16.46 8.32
C PRO A 5 -3.02 -16.35 9.74
N THR A 6 -3.73 -15.26 10.07
CA THR A 6 -4.36 -15.08 11.39
C THR A 6 -5.46 -16.12 11.65
N VAL A 7 -6.35 -16.35 10.68
CA VAL A 7 -7.42 -17.37 10.81
C VAL A 7 -6.86 -18.78 10.80
N VAL A 8 -5.85 -19.05 9.97
CA VAL A 8 -5.13 -20.34 9.95
C VAL A 8 -4.56 -20.64 11.35
N HIS A 9 -3.86 -19.68 11.95
CA HIS A 9 -3.36 -19.80 13.33
C HIS A 9 -4.48 -20.08 14.34
N LEU A 10 -5.57 -19.28 14.30
CA LEU A 10 -6.71 -19.45 15.21
C LEU A 10 -7.40 -20.81 15.08
N SER A 11 -7.38 -21.42 13.90
CA SER A 11 -7.94 -22.75 13.66
C SER A 11 -7.04 -23.90 14.13
N GLY A 12 -5.81 -23.62 14.56
CA GLY A 12 -4.79 -24.63 14.88
C GLY A 12 -4.16 -25.30 13.66
N ALA A 13 -4.45 -24.79 12.45
CA ALA A 13 -3.82 -25.24 11.21
C ALA A 13 -2.47 -24.53 10.98
N SER A 14 -1.74 -24.99 9.96
CA SER A 14 -0.46 -24.41 9.54
C SER A 14 -0.60 -23.76 8.17
N VAL A 15 0.10 -22.64 7.95
CA VAL A 15 0.19 -22.02 6.62
C VAL A 15 1.01 -22.91 5.67
N PRO A 16 0.78 -22.84 4.35
CA PRO A 16 1.60 -23.58 3.39
C PRO A 16 3.07 -23.15 3.46
N GLU A 17 4.00 -24.11 3.41
CA GLU A 17 5.45 -23.87 3.42
C GLU A 17 6.06 -23.92 2.00
N ASP A 18 5.26 -24.26 0.99
CA ASP A 18 5.67 -24.41 -0.40
C ASP A 18 5.65 -23.08 -1.20
N ARG A 19 5.25 -21.99 -0.55
CA ARG A 19 5.12 -20.66 -1.16
C ARG A 19 5.28 -19.56 -0.11
N GLU A 20 5.65 -18.38 -0.58
CA GLU A 20 5.65 -17.17 0.25
C GLU A 20 4.22 -16.67 0.49
N ILE A 21 3.98 -16.17 1.70
CA ILE A 21 2.70 -15.61 2.11
C ILE A 21 2.94 -14.16 2.52
N ASP A 22 2.39 -13.23 1.73
CA ASP A 22 2.53 -11.78 1.99
C ASP A 22 1.85 -11.34 3.29
N GLY A 23 0.91 -12.13 3.81
CA GLY A 23 0.22 -11.83 5.06
C GLY A 23 1.03 -12.22 6.29
N HIS A 24 0.83 -11.50 7.38
CA HIS A 24 1.35 -11.90 8.70
C HIS A 24 0.23 -12.21 9.68
N ASP A 25 0.47 -13.15 10.59
CA ASP A 25 -0.42 -13.38 11.73
C ASP A 25 -0.46 -12.12 12.61
N LEU A 26 -1.66 -11.61 12.87
CA LEU A 26 -1.89 -10.41 13.68
C LEU A 26 -2.23 -10.71 15.14
N MET A 27 -2.23 -11.97 15.59
CA MET A 27 -2.69 -12.29 16.95
C MET A 27 -1.89 -11.56 18.03
N ASP A 28 -0.57 -11.43 17.90
CA ASP A 28 0.23 -10.69 18.89
C ASP A 28 -0.11 -9.19 18.89
N LEU A 29 -0.43 -8.60 17.74
CA LEU A 29 -0.86 -7.21 17.64
C LEU A 29 -2.26 -7.01 18.24
N LEU A 30 -3.21 -7.89 17.88
CA LEU A 30 -4.60 -7.83 18.37
C LEU A 30 -4.69 -8.05 19.88
N GLN A 31 -3.81 -8.88 20.43
CA GLN A 31 -3.69 -9.11 21.88
C GLN A 31 -2.81 -8.08 22.58
N ARG A 32 -2.27 -7.08 21.86
CA ARG A 32 -1.39 -6.03 22.39
C ARG A 32 -0.13 -6.56 23.08
N ARG A 33 0.38 -7.71 22.62
CA ARG A 33 1.69 -8.22 23.01
C ARG A 33 2.82 -7.49 22.29
N VAL A 34 2.52 -6.97 21.11
CA VAL A 34 3.36 -6.04 20.37
C VAL A 34 2.55 -4.79 20.03
N GLU A 35 3.23 -3.64 20.01
CA GLU A 35 2.62 -2.35 19.66
C GLU A 35 2.51 -2.15 18.14
N ARG A 36 3.19 -2.99 17.34
CA ARG A 36 3.38 -2.75 15.92
C ARG A 36 3.35 -4.04 15.11
N SER A 37 2.73 -3.97 13.94
CA SER A 37 2.73 -5.04 12.94
C SER A 37 4.14 -5.31 12.38
N ASN A 38 4.39 -6.56 11.99
CA ASN A 38 5.62 -6.98 11.31
C ASN A 38 5.80 -6.39 9.90
N HIS A 39 4.77 -5.73 9.35
CA HIS A 39 4.84 -5.06 8.05
C HIS A 39 5.74 -3.83 8.09
N GLU A 40 6.99 -4.00 7.64
CA GLU A 40 7.89 -2.89 7.30
C GLU A 40 7.59 -2.34 5.90
N PHE A 41 7.32 -3.21 4.94
CA PHE A 41 7.01 -2.82 3.56
C PHE A 41 5.62 -3.30 3.17
N LEU A 42 4.90 -2.47 2.40
CA LEU A 42 3.67 -2.87 1.73
C LEU A 42 3.72 -2.41 0.27
N PHE A 43 3.41 -3.34 -0.64
CA PHE A 43 3.38 -3.09 -2.07
C PHE A 43 1.95 -2.80 -2.50
N HIS A 44 1.76 -1.67 -3.16
CA HIS A 44 0.48 -1.27 -3.74
C HIS A 44 0.52 -1.54 -5.23
N TYR A 45 -0.21 -2.56 -5.66
CA TYR A 45 -0.42 -2.86 -7.06
C TYR A 45 -1.68 -2.18 -7.57
N CYS A 46 -1.65 -1.75 -8.82
CA CYS A 46 -2.84 -1.50 -9.59
C CYS A 46 -2.91 -2.51 -10.74
N ASN A 47 -3.81 -3.49 -10.61
CA ASN A 47 -3.82 -4.68 -11.46
C ASN A 47 -2.42 -5.34 -11.47
N ALA A 48 -1.82 -5.59 -12.64
CA ALA A 48 -0.48 -6.18 -12.76
C ALA A 48 0.68 -5.18 -12.57
N TYR A 49 0.40 -3.89 -12.36
CA TYR A 49 1.42 -2.83 -12.31
C TYR A 49 1.74 -2.44 -10.86
N LEU A 50 3.03 -2.43 -10.49
CA LEU A 50 3.46 -1.92 -9.18
C LEU A 50 3.32 -0.39 -9.15
N ASN A 51 2.34 0.12 -8.41
CA ASN A 51 2.04 1.55 -8.33
C ASN A 51 2.89 2.26 -7.29
N ALA A 52 2.95 1.73 -6.09
CA ALA A 52 3.61 2.38 -4.97
C ALA A 52 4.18 1.39 -3.97
N VAL A 53 5.18 1.83 -3.22
CA VAL A 53 5.73 1.10 -2.06
C VAL A 53 5.54 1.97 -0.84
N ARG A 54 4.89 1.41 0.17
CA ARG A 54 4.83 1.99 1.52
C ARG A 54 5.95 1.36 2.34
N TRP A 55 6.69 2.20 3.05
CA TRP A 55 7.73 1.80 3.98
C TRP A 55 7.47 2.40 5.35
N HIS A 56 7.46 1.57 6.37
CA HIS A 56 7.38 1.95 7.77
C HIS A 56 8.69 1.44 8.41
N PRO A 57 9.73 2.27 8.57
CA PRO A 57 11.02 1.82 9.12
C PRO A 57 10.89 1.30 10.56
N PRO A 58 11.69 0.31 10.97
CA PRO A 58 11.80 -0.09 12.36
C PRO A 58 12.21 1.10 13.23
N ASN A 59 11.72 1.16 14.46
CA ASN A 59 12.06 2.20 15.44
C ASN A 59 11.69 3.65 15.03
N SER A 60 10.82 3.81 14.04
CA SER A 60 10.24 5.10 13.66
C SER A 60 8.71 4.98 13.62
N SER A 61 8.01 6.06 13.96
CA SER A 61 6.57 6.21 13.74
C SER A 61 6.26 6.77 12.35
N SER A 62 7.26 7.24 11.61
CA SER A 62 7.07 7.81 10.28
C SER A 62 6.69 6.70 9.30
N VAL A 63 5.70 6.98 8.46
CA VAL A 63 5.29 6.10 7.37
C VAL A 63 5.53 6.83 6.07
N TRP A 64 6.28 6.19 5.19
CA TRP A 64 6.66 6.72 3.90
C TRP A 64 5.92 6.01 2.78
N LYS A 65 5.60 6.72 1.69
CA LYS A 65 5.06 6.11 0.47
C LYS A 65 5.69 6.74 -0.77
N ALA A 66 6.28 5.91 -1.62
CA ALA A 66 6.84 6.32 -2.91
C ALA A 66 5.94 5.79 -4.04
N PHE A 67 5.70 6.62 -5.06
CA PHE A 67 4.87 6.27 -6.22
C PHE A 67 5.74 6.15 -7.47
N TYR A 68 5.64 5.02 -8.16
CA TYR A 68 6.22 4.83 -9.50
C TYR A 68 5.40 5.50 -10.59
N PHE A 69 4.10 5.65 -10.37
CA PHE A 69 3.22 6.42 -11.23
C PHE A 69 2.00 6.96 -10.47
N THR A 70 1.36 7.99 -11.01
CA THR A 70 0.10 8.56 -10.52
C THR A 70 -0.95 8.59 -11.64
N PRO A 71 -2.24 8.42 -11.34
CA PRO A 71 -3.29 8.56 -12.36
C PRO A 71 -3.33 9.97 -12.94
N ASN A 72 -3.68 10.07 -14.22
CA ASN A 72 -4.00 11.34 -14.85
C ASN A 72 -5.44 11.71 -14.49
N PHE A 73 -5.61 12.53 -13.45
CA PHE A 73 -6.93 12.97 -12.99
C PHE A 73 -7.62 13.87 -14.02
N TYR A 74 -8.95 13.80 -14.04
CA TYR A 74 -9.75 14.71 -14.85
C TYR A 74 -11.09 14.98 -14.14
N PRO A 75 -11.43 16.25 -13.88
CA PRO A 75 -10.60 17.43 -14.16
C PRO A 75 -9.34 17.45 -13.28
N GLU A 76 -8.27 18.11 -13.74
CA GLU A 76 -6.92 18.04 -13.12
C GLU A 76 -6.89 18.50 -11.65
N SER A 77 -7.84 19.33 -11.23
CA SER A 77 -7.98 19.83 -9.87
C SER A 77 -8.64 18.83 -8.90
N GLU A 78 -9.08 17.68 -9.38
CA GLU A 78 -9.79 16.67 -8.59
C GLU A 78 -8.90 15.44 -8.37
N THR A 79 -9.26 14.60 -7.40
CA THR A 79 -8.57 13.32 -7.12
C THR A 79 -9.27 12.12 -7.76
N ALA A 80 -9.94 12.36 -8.91
CA ALA A 80 -10.77 11.38 -9.59
C ALA A 80 -10.58 11.41 -11.11
N CYS A 81 -10.95 10.31 -11.76
CA CYS A 81 -10.92 10.17 -13.22
C CYS A 81 -12.35 10.20 -13.77
N PHE A 82 -12.99 11.37 -13.81
CA PHE A 82 -14.39 11.51 -14.24
C PHE A 82 -14.62 11.13 -15.71
N HIS A 83 -13.60 11.29 -16.57
CA HIS A 83 -13.65 10.98 -18.00
C HIS A 83 -13.82 9.47 -18.30
N THR A 84 -13.26 8.61 -17.46
CA THR A 84 -13.31 7.15 -17.59
C THR A 84 -14.13 6.48 -16.50
N HIS A 85 -14.66 7.26 -15.55
CA HIS A 85 -15.32 6.83 -14.31
C HIS A 85 -14.44 6.02 -13.33
N VAL A 86 -13.30 5.50 -13.77
CA VAL A 86 -12.32 4.76 -12.97
C VAL A 86 -10.91 5.15 -13.44
N CYS A 87 -9.97 5.30 -12.50
CA CYS A 87 -8.57 5.54 -12.85
C CYS A 87 -7.88 4.25 -13.29
N PHE A 88 -7.49 4.20 -14.57
CA PHE A 88 -6.71 3.09 -15.12
C PHE A 88 -5.22 3.23 -14.80
N CYS A 89 -4.48 2.14 -14.98
CA CYS A 89 -3.06 2.05 -14.63
C CYS A 89 -2.16 1.63 -15.80
N THR A 90 -2.73 1.62 -17.00
CA THR A 90 -2.00 1.46 -18.26
C THR A 90 -1.27 2.76 -18.62
N PRO A 91 -0.22 2.71 -19.46
CA PRO A 91 0.60 3.89 -19.78
C PRO A 91 -0.17 5.13 -20.24
N ASP A 92 -1.26 4.98 -21.01
CA ASP A 92 -2.02 6.13 -21.52
C ASP A 92 -2.83 6.91 -20.46
N HIS A 93 -2.96 6.34 -19.25
CA HIS A 93 -3.82 6.89 -18.19
C HIS A 93 -3.04 7.32 -16.94
N VAL A 94 -1.71 7.25 -16.98
CA VAL A 94 -0.84 7.54 -15.83
C VAL A 94 0.34 8.42 -16.22
N THR A 95 0.92 9.07 -15.22
CA THR A 95 2.22 9.75 -15.31
C THR A 95 3.23 8.95 -14.49
N TYR A 96 4.30 8.50 -15.13
CA TYR A 96 5.40 7.75 -14.49
C TYR A 96 6.44 8.68 -13.86
N HIS A 97 7.04 8.23 -12.76
CA HIS A 97 8.03 8.97 -11.99
C HIS A 97 9.38 8.22 -11.99
N SER A 98 10.45 8.88 -12.45
CA SER A 98 11.82 8.37 -12.42
C SER A 98 12.81 9.50 -12.07
N PRO A 99 13.37 9.55 -10.85
CA PRO A 99 13.16 8.61 -9.73
C PRO A 99 11.70 8.60 -9.25
N PRO A 100 11.25 7.55 -8.53
CA PRO A 100 9.91 7.52 -7.94
C PRO A 100 9.63 8.80 -7.15
N ALA A 101 8.37 9.25 -7.16
CA ALA A 101 8.00 10.48 -6.48
C ALA A 101 8.46 10.43 -5.00
N PRO A 102 8.94 11.56 -4.43
CA PRO A 102 9.56 11.57 -3.11
C PRO A 102 8.66 10.93 -2.05
N LEU A 103 9.28 10.11 -1.19
CA LEU A 103 8.64 9.53 -0.01
C LEU A 103 8.00 10.65 0.82
N ARG A 104 6.67 10.73 0.85
CA ARG A 104 5.96 11.66 1.76
C ARG A 104 5.65 10.95 3.07
N SER A 105 5.88 11.63 4.20
CA SER A 105 5.38 11.19 5.51
C SER A 105 3.86 11.26 5.48
N LEU A 106 3.19 10.14 5.69
CA LEU A 106 1.74 10.09 5.84
C LEU A 106 1.36 10.57 7.24
N GLU A 107 1.47 11.87 7.49
CA GLU A 107 0.75 12.50 8.62
C GLU A 107 -0.68 12.80 8.16
N GLY A 108 -1.55 11.79 8.19
CA GLY A 108 -2.97 11.92 7.81
C GLY A 108 -3.53 10.69 7.08
N PRO A 109 -4.87 10.57 6.96
CA PRO A 109 -5.51 9.49 6.20
C PRO A 109 -5.04 9.49 4.74
N VAL A 110 -4.76 8.29 4.22
CA VAL A 110 -4.25 8.07 2.86
C VAL A 110 -5.31 8.50 1.84
N GLY A 111 -5.21 9.74 1.34
CA GLY A 111 -6.11 10.26 0.32
C GLY A 111 -5.85 11.69 -0.15
N ASP A 112 -5.27 12.55 0.69
CA ASP A 112 -5.45 14.01 0.50
C ASP A 112 -4.44 14.76 -0.37
N HIS A 113 -3.32 14.18 -0.80
CA HIS A 113 -2.21 15.00 -1.33
C HIS A 113 -1.58 14.51 -2.64
N ALA A 114 -2.34 13.81 -3.48
CA ALA A 114 -1.88 13.47 -4.84
C ALA A 114 -2.00 14.62 -5.85
N ALA A 115 -2.58 15.76 -5.47
CA ALA A 115 -2.78 16.93 -6.33
C ALA A 115 -1.96 18.13 -5.85
N ASP A 116 -0.63 18.06 -5.99
CA ASP A 116 0.17 19.28 -6.13
C ASP A 116 1.50 18.94 -6.81
N SER A 117 1.56 19.18 -8.11
CA SER A 117 2.77 19.26 -8.95
C SER A 117 2.50 20.24 -10.07
#